data_AF-A0A3Q3QJ07-F1
#
_entry.id   AF-A0A3Q3QJ07-F1
#
_cell.length_a   1.000
_cell.length_b   1.000
_cell.length_c   1.000
_cell.angle_alpha   90.00
_cell.angle_beta   90.00
_cell.angle_gamma   90.00
#
_symmetry.space_group_name_H-M   'P 1'
#
loop_
_entity.id
_entity.type
_entity.pdbx_description
1 polymer ?
#
loop_
_entity_poly.entity_id
_entity_poly.type
_entity_poly.pdbx_seq_one_letter_code
_entity_poly.pdbx_strand_id
1 'polypeptide(L)'
;MSLSLHELLVCCRGLENDRATERKKEAERFRRLLRQPEIVQELDRTSGSKDKTSKQLTWDAVFRFLQRYVQKETESMQSGKSVTSTTLATRKKKMAETCSLIKYFIRYANKRKTYVSSSSGLCSLGRTFTV
;
A
#
# COMPACT_ATOMS: atom_id res chain seq x y z
N MET A 1 7.61 -5.97 19.05
CA MET A 1 7.48 -5.24 17.77
C MET A 1 8.84 -4.68 17.44
N SER A 2 9.37 -4.95 16.25
CA SER A 2 10.59 -4.30 15.77
C SER A 2 10.35 -2.82 15.50
N LEU A 3 11.38 -1.99 15.70
CA LEU A 3 11.29 -0.55 15.47
C LEU A 3 10.89 -0.24 14.00
N SER A 4 11.44 -1.02 13.07
CA SER A 4 11.21 -0.91 11.64
C SER A 4 9.74 -1.14 11.26
N LEU A 5 9.08 -2.19 11.80
CA LEU A 5 7.64 -2.40 11.54
C LEU A 5 6.76 -1.32 12.17
N HIS A 6 7.16 -0.80 13.33
CA HIS A 6 6.45 0.29 13.96
C HIS A 6 6.51 1.55 13.08
N GLU A 7 7.67 1.90 12.53
CA GLU A 7 7.81 3.00 11.59
C GLU A 7 6.96 2.83 10.34
N LEU A 8 6.93 1.62 9.78
CA LEU A 8 6.06 1.31 8.64
C LEU A 8 4.57 1.44 9.01
N LEU A 9 4.16 0.99 10.19
CA LEU A 9 2.78 1.12 10.66
C LEU A 9 2.37 2.58 10.81
N VAL A 10 3.24 3.41 11.40
CA VAL A 10 3.02 4.86 11.51
C VAL A 10 2.89 5.50 10.13
N CYS A 11 3.76 5.10 9.19
CA CYS A 11 3.70 5.56 7.81
C CYS A 11 2.36 5.16 7.13
N CYS A 12 1.92 3.91 7.29
CA CYS A 12 0.64 3.42 6.78
C CYS A 12 -0.56 4.21 7.33
N ARG A 13 -0.58 4.54 8.62
CA ARG A 13 -1.61 5.42 9.21
C ARG A 13 -1.57 6.82 8.61
N GLY A 14 -0.39 7.31 8.27
CA GLY A 14 -0.22 8.58 7.56
C GLY A 14 -0.80 8.59 6.14
N LEU A 15 -0.88 7.44 5.46
CA LEU A 15 -1.57 7.32 4.17
C LEU A 15 -3.08 7.56 4.29
N GLU A 16 -3.66 7.30 5.46
CA GLU A 16 -5.07 7.54 5.74
C GLU A 16 -5.34 8.99 6.20
N ASN A 17 -4.34 9.87 6.26
CA ASN A 17 -4.50 11.26 6.70
C ASN A 17 -5.41 12.06 5.74
N ASP A 18 -6.25 12.96 6.25
CA ASP A 18 -7.12 13.79 5.40
C ASP A 18 -6.38 14.89 4.66
N ARG A 19 -5.18 15.28 5.12
CA ARG A 19 -4.32 16.26 4.43
C ARG A 19 -3.59 15.64 3.24
N ALA A 20 -3.87 16.14 2.04
CA ALA A 20 -3.29 15.64 0.79
C ALA A 20 -1.75 15.75 0.72
N THR A 21 -1.16 16.79 1.31
CA THR A 21 0.30 16.98 1.39
C THR A 21 0.96 15.92 2.26
N GLU A 22 0.37 15.63 3.42
CA GLU A 22 0.83 14.58 4.34
C GLU A 22 0.70 13.20 3.70
N ARG A 23 -0.42 12.90 3.04
CA ARG A 23 -0.58 11.63 2.30
C ARG A 23 0.51 11.42 1.26
N LYS A 24 0.86 12.46 0.49
CA LYS A 24 1.90 12.37 -0.54
C LYS A 24 3.28 12.16 0.07
N LYS A 25 3.59 12.86 1.16
CA LYS A 25 4.85 12.71 1.91
C LYS A 25 5.00 11.29 2.46
N GLU A 26 3.93 10.75 3.04
CA GLU A 26 3.94 9.40 3.60
C GLU A 26 3.95 8.33 2.50
N ALA A 27 3.32 8.56 1.34
CA ALA A 27 3.45 7.64 0.18
C ALA A 27 4.89 7.51 -0.31
N GLU A 28 5.65 8.62 -0.35
CA GLU A 28 7.07 8.60 -0.69
C GLU A 28 7.91 7.94 0.41
N ARG A 29 7.61 8.22 1.69
CA ARG A 29 8.26 7.54 2.82
C ARG A 29 8.01 6.04 2.78
N PHE A 30 6.79 5.61 2.48
CA PHE A 30 6.41 4.20 2.36
C PHE A 30 7.24 3.47 1.30
N ARG A 31 7.50 4.09 0.15
CA ARG A 31 8.40 3.52 -0.88
C ARG A 31 9.82 3.33 -0.36
N ARG A 32 10.34 4.28 0.42
CA ARG A 32 11.68 4.19 1.01
C ARG A 32 11.75 3.07 2.04
N LEU A 33 10.74 2.95 2.91
CA LEU A 33 10.66 1.88 3.90
C LEU A 33 10.56 0.50 3.23
N LEU A 34 9.73 0.33 2.20
CA LEU A 34 9.66 -0.95 1.47
C LEU A 34 10.94 -1.31 0.69
N ARG A 35 11.83 -0.35 0.45
CA ARG A 35 13.14 -0.64 -0.16
C ARG A 35 14.12 -1.25 0.84
N GLN A 36 13.91 -1.03 2.14
CA GLN A 36 14.76 -1.57 3.19
C GLN A 36 14.48 -3.08 3.35
N PRO A 37 15.50 -3.94 3.20
CA PRO A 37 15.31 -5.38 3.28
C PRO A 37 14.86 -5.80 4.69
N GLU A 38 15.23 -5.07 5.74
CA GLU A 38 14.83 -5.38 7.12
C GLU A 38 13.31 -5.26 7.29
N ILE A 39 12.69 -4.22 6.71
CA ILE A 39 11.25 -4.01 6.72
C ILE A 39 10.53 -5.16 6.00
N VAL A 40 11.03 -5.54 4.83
CA VAL A 40 10.43 -6.58 3.98
C VAL A 40 10.54 -7.95 4.67
N GLN A 41 11.70 -8.28 5.23
CA GLN A 41 11.93 -9.54 5.94
C GLN A 41 11.06 -9.65 7.19
N GLU A 42 10.96 -8.57 7.96
CA GLU A 42 10.16 -8.57 9.19
C GLU A 42 8.65 -8.63 8.89
N LEU A 43 8.17 -7.92 7.86
CA LEU A 43 6.80 -8.08 7.37
C LEU A 43 6.53 -9.52 6.88
N ASP A 44 7.51 -10.16 6.25
CA ASP A 44 7.38 -11.54 5.79
C ASP A 44 7.26 -12.50 6.97
N ARG A 45 8.14 -12.35 7.97
CA ARG A 45 8.13 -13.11 9.23
C ARG A 45 6.80 -12.99 9.96
N THR A 46 6.24 -11.79 10.09
CA THR A 46 4.94 -11.58 10.76
C THR A 46 3.78 -12.14 9.94
N SER A 47 3.85 -12.11 8.61
CA SER A 47 2.79 -12.63 7.74
C SER A 47 2.77 -14.16 7.59
N GLY A 48 3.92 -14.82 7.72
CA GLY A 48 4.05 -16.28 7.70
C GLY A 48 3.75 -16.93 9.05
N SER A 49 3.68 -16.14 10.13
CA SER A 49 3.35 -16.65 11.45
C SER A 49 1.89 -17.09 11.50
N LYS A 50 1.63 -18.36 11.87
CA LYS A 50 0.27 -18.88 12.10
C LYS A 50 -0.40 -18.27 13.34
N ASP A 51 0.34 -17.50 14.12
CA ASP A 51 -0.15 -16.83 15.32
C ASP A 51 -0.94 -15.57 14.97
N LYS A 52 -2.22 -15.78 14.63
CA LYS A 52 -3.19 -14.74 14.21
C LYS A 52 -3.50 -13.70 15.28
N THR A 53 -3.03 -13.89 16.51
CA THR A 53 -3.33 -13.02 17.67
C THR A 53 -2.29 -11.90 17.84
N SER A 54 -1.19 -11.96 17.10
CA SER A 54 -0.15 -10.93 17.15
C SER A 54 -0.69 -9.62 16.55
N LYS A 55 -0.71 -8.54 17.34
CA LYS A 55 -1.04 -7.16 16.91
C LYS A 55 -0.02 -6.58 15.91
N GLN A 56 0.76 -7.43 15.23
CA GLN A 56 1.85 -7.05 14.36
C GLN A 56 1.34 -6.68 12.98
N LEU A 57 2.03 -5.73 12.36
CA LEU A 57 1.73 -5.32 10.99
C LEU A 57 2.09 -6.46 10.04
N THR A 58 1.14 -6.84 9.18
CA THR A 58 1.30 -7.87 8.15
C THR A 58 1.11 -7.29 6.76
N TRP A 59 1.51 -8.03 5.72
CA TRP A 59 1.26 -7.65 4.33
C TRP A 59 -0.23 -7.45 4.01
N ASP A 60 -1.15 -8.22 4.62
CA ASP A 60 -2.59 -8.03 4.45
C ASP A 60 -3.04 -6.68 5.06
N ALA A 61 -2.56 -6.37 6.27
CA ALA A 61 -2.86 -5.10 6.91
C ALA A 61 -2.35 -3.91 6.06
N VAL A 62 -1.11 -3.98 5.58
CA VAL A 62 -0.54 -2.97 4.67
C VAL A 62 -1.37 -2.81 3.40
N PHE A 63 -1.81 -3.93 2.81
CA PHE A 63 -2.65 -3.88 1.62
C PHE A 63 -4.00 -3.19 1.89
N ARG A 64 -4.63 -3.45 3.03
CA ARG A 64 -5.87 -2.74 3.42
C ARG A 64 -5.64 -1.24 3.58
N PHE A 65 -4.52 -0.81 4.17
CA PHE A 65 -4.17 0.61 4.25
C PHE A 65 -4.02 1.23 2.85
N LEU A 66 -3.37 0.52 1.91
CA LEU A 66 -3.24 0.99 0.53
C LEU A 66 -4.59 1.07 -0.19
N GLN A 67 -5.50 0.12 0.04
CA GLN A 67 -6.86 0.18 -0.51
C GLN A 67 -7.62 1.41 0.01
N ARG A 68 -7.53 1.69 1.32
CA ARG A 68 -8.14 2.89 1.93
C ARG A 68 -7.54 4.18 1.39
N TYR A 69 -6.22 4.21 1.17
CA TYR A 69 -5.53 5.33 0.54
C TYR A 69 -6.07 5.61 -0.87
N VAL A 70 -6.23 4.58 -1.71
CA VAL A 70 -6.82 4.72 -3.07
C VAL A 70 -8.24 5.23 -3.00
N GLN A 71 -9.03 4.69 -2.07
CA GLN A 71 -10.41 5.08 -1.87
C GLN A 71 -10.49 6.56 -1.49
N LYS A 72 -9.71 7.02 -0.51
CA LYS A 72 -9.63 8.44 -0.12
C LYS A 72 -9.17 9.35 -1.25
N GLU A 73 -8.14 8.96 -2.02
CA GLU A 73 -7.71 9.76 -3.17
C GLU A 73 -8.82 9.87 -4.22
N THR A 74 -9.62 8.81 -4.42
CA THR A 74 -10.75 8.80 -5.35
C THR A 74 -11.93 9.63 -4.85
N GLU A 75 -12.29 9.50 -3.57
CA GLU A 75 -13.37 10.28 -2.93
C GLU A 75 -13.03 11.78 -2.90
N SER A 76 -11.79 12.15 -2.55
CA SER A 76 -11.32 13.53 -2.58
C SER A 76 -11.38 14.13 -4.00
N MET A 77 -11.24 13.30 -5.04
CA MET A 77 -11.39 13.71 -6.43
C MET A 77 -12.86 13.82 -6.88
N GLN A 78 -13.75 12.96 -6.38
CA GLN A 78 -15.18 12.94 -6.74
C GLN A 78 -16.02 13.97 -5.97
N SER A 79 -15.61 14.35 -4.76
CA SER A 79 -16.31 15.35 -3.92
C SER A 79 -16.35 16.76 -4.56
N GLY A 80 -15.45 17.07 -5.50
CA GLY A 80 -15.49 18.29 -6.28
C GLY A 80 -16.46 18.19 -7.47
N LYS A 81 -17.60 18.88 -7.40
CA LYS A 81 -18.65 19.01 -8.44
C LYS A 81 -18.20 19.53 -9.83
N SER A 82 -16.91 19.54 -10.19
CA SER A 82 -16.44 20.13 -11.45
C SER A 82 -16.00 19.07 -12.47
N VAL A 83 -16.77 18.96 -13.56
CA VAL A 83 -16.48 18.23 -14.80
C VAL A 83 -15.73 19.18 -15.73
N THR A 84 -14.44 19.38 -15.49
CA THR A 84 -13.56 20.14 -16.39
C THR A 84 -12.42 19.24 -16.87
N SER A 85 -12.11 19.28 -18.17
CA SER A 85 -11.09 18.42 -18.81
C SER A 85 -9.71 18.50 -18.15
N THR A 86 -9.34 19.68 -17.61
CA THR A 86 -8.09 19.92 -16.87
C THR A 86 -8.06 19.18 -15.52
N THR A 87 -9.21 19.09 -14.85
CA THR A 87 -9.41 18.35 -13.60
C THR A 87 -9.34 16.85 -13.86
N LEU A 88 -9.80 16.38 -15.02
CA LEU A 88 -9.76 14.97 -15.43
C LEU A 88 -8.32 14.48 -15.73
N ALA A 89 -7.46 15.31 -16.33
CA ALA A 89 -6.06 14.98 -16.58
C ALA A 89 -5.23 14.91 -15.28
N THR A 90 -5.43 15.85 -14.36
CA THR A 90 -4.80 15.81 -13.02
C THR A 90 -5.31 14.62 -12.19
N ARG A 91 -6.61 14.30 -12.31
CA ARG A 91 -7.22 13.08 -11.75
C ARG A 91 -6.58 11.79 -12.27
N LYS A 92 -6.37 11.67 -13.59
CA LYS A 92 -5.68 10.50 -14.20
C LYS A 92 -4.23 10.38 -13.75
N LYS A 93 -3.49 11.49 -13.67
CA LYS A 93 -2.10 11.50 -13.19
C LYS A 93 -2.00 11.04 -11.73
N LYS A 94 -2.85 11.55 -10.85
CA LYS A 94 -2.92 11.11 -9.45
C LYS A 94 -3.28 9.63 -9.32
N MET A 95 -4.27 9.17 -10.09
CA MET A 95 -4.65 7.74 -10.10
C MET A 95 -3.48 6.86 -10.57
N ALA A 96 -2.72 7.30 -11.59
CA ALA A 96 -1.53 6.59 -12.05
C ALA A 96 -0.42 6.55 -10.99
N GLU A 97 -0.19 7.62 -10.23
CA GLU A 97 0.75 7.64 -9.11
C GLU A 97 0.33 6.66 -8.00
N THR A 98 -0.94 6.65 -7.63
CA THR A 98 -1.53 5.70 -6.67
C THR A 98 -1.41 4.26 -7.14
N CYS A 99 -1.80 3.97 -8.38
CA CYS A 99 -1.61 2.65 -9.00
C CYS A 99 -0.14 2.25 -9.09
N SER A 100 0.77 3.20 -9.31
CA SER A 100 2.21 2.95 -9.30
C SER A 100 2.72 2.52 -7.92
N LEU A 101 2.20 3.12 -6.84
CA LEU A 101 2.54 2.75 -5.46
C LEU A 101 2.12 1.30 -5.16
N ILE A 102 0.90 0.94 -5.56
CA ILE A 102 0.37 -0.42 -5.38
C ILE A 102 1.14 -1.42 -6.23
N LYS A 103 1.42 -1.12 -7.50
CA LYS A 103 2.27 -1.97 -8.35
C LYS A 103 3.66 -2.16 -7.76
N TYR A 104 4.23 -1.12 -7.15
CA TYR A 104 5.50 -1.22 -6.43
C TYR A 104 5.38 -2.17 -5.23
N PHE A 105 4.38 -1.99 -4.37
CA PHE A 105 4.10 -2.89 -3.25
C PHE A 105 3.90 -4.35 -3.71
N ILE A 106 3.10 -4.58 -4.74
CA ILE A 106 2.82 -5.90 -5.31
C ILE A 106 4.12 -6.54 -5.82
N ARG A 107 5.04 -5.80 -6.46
CA ARG A 107 6.34 -6.35 -6.89
C ARG A 107 7.13 -6.90 -5.71
N TYR A 108 7.21 -6.17 -4.60
CA TYR A 108 7.89 -6.64 -3.39
C TYR A 108 7.15 -7.82 -2.76
N ALA A 109 5.82 -7.76 -2.69
CA ALA A 109 5.02 -8.88 -2.20
C ALA A 109 5.17 -10.15 -3.06
N ASN A 110 5.25 -10.02 -4.39
CA ASN A 110 5.36 -11.12 -5.34
C ASN A 110 6.78 -11.70 -5.46
N LYS A 111 7.84 -10.89 -5.26
CA LYS A 111 9.22 -11.42 -5.15
C LYS A 111 9.35 -12.48 -4.06
N ARG A 112 8.55 -12.40 -2.99
CA ARG A 112 8.46 -13.45 -1.95
C ARG A 112 7.89 -14.75 -2.48
N LYS A 113 6.85 -14.66 -3.31
CA LYS A 113 6.12 -15.80 -3.88
C LYS A 113 6.92 -16.60 -4.92
N THR A 114 7.98 -16.02 -5.47
CA THR A 114 8.92 -16.71 -6.38
C THR A 114 10.07 -17.38 -5.63
N TYR A 115 10.39 -16.93 -4.41
CA TYR A 115 11.36 -17.60 -3.53
C TYR A 115 10.75 -18.74 -2.71
N VAL A 116 9.43 -18.72 -2.48
CA VAL A 116 8.68 -19.79 -1.83
C VAL A 116 7.92 -20.57 -2.90
N SER A 117 8.55 -21.61 -3.45
CA SER A 117 7.84 -22.59 -4.29
C SER A 117 6.63 -23.14 -3.53
N SER A 118 5.49 -23.19 -4.23
CA SER A 118 4.30 -23.96 -3.86
C SER A 118 3.56 -23.53 -2.58
N SER A 119 2.71 -22.51 -2.65
CA SER A 119 1.34 -22.66 -2.11
C SER A 119 0.41 -21.53 -2.57
N SER A 120 -0.70 -21.95 -3.16
CA SER A 120 -1.92 -21.24 -3.52
C SER A 120 -2.41 -20.27 -2.43
N GLY A 121 -2.61 -18.99 -2.78
CA GLY A 121 -3.29 -18.05 -1.87
C GLY A 121 -3.36 -16.58 -2.32
N LEU A 122 -2.34 -16.08 -3.03
CA LEU A 122 -2.27 -14.65 -3.38
C LEU A 122 -2.77 -14.27 -4.80
N CYS A 123 -3.37 -15.20 -5.55
CA CYS A 123 -3.89 -14.92 -6.90
C CYS A 123 -5.12 -14.00 -6.91
N SER A 124 -5.66 -13.68 -5.74
CA SER A 124 -6.82 -12.80 -5.57
C SER A 124 -6.46 -11.31 -5.60
N LEU A 125 -5.23 -10.92 -5.24
CA LEU A 125 -4.82 -9.50 -5.19
C LEU A 125 -4.52 -8.91 -6.59
N GLY A 126 -4.06 -9.74 -7.53
CA GLY A 126 -3.78 -9.29 -8.90
C GLY A 126 -5.04 -8.99 -9.72
N ARG A 127 -6.19 -9.59 -9.36
CA ARG A 127 -7.46 -9.38 -10.06
C ARG A 127 -8.17 -8.09 -9.68
N THR A 128 -7.93 -7.53 -8.50
CA THR A 128 -8.64 -6.32 -8.03
C THR A 128 -8.07 -5.02 -8.63
N PHE A 129 -6.87 -5.05 -9.21
CA PHE A 129 -6.19 -3.87 -9.76
C PHE A 129 -6.00 -3.88 -11.28
N THR A 130 -6.66 -4.81 -11.98
CA THR A 130 -6.80 -4.73 -13.45
C THR A 130 -8.00 -3.85 -13.74
N VAL A 131 -7.78 -2.53 -13.74
CA VAL A 131 -8.68 -1.53 -14.35
C VAL A 131 -7.88 -0.79 -15.41
#